data_AF-A0A2E9L1N6-F1
#
_entry.id   AF-A0A2E9L1N6-F1
#
_cell.length_a   1.000
_cell.length_b   1.000
_cell.length_c   1.000
_cell.angle_alpha   90.00
_cell.angle_beta   90.00
_cell.angle_gamma   90.00
#
_symmetry.space_group_name_H-M   'P 1'
#
loop_
_entity.id
_entity.type
_entity.pdbx_description
1 polymer ?
#
loop_
_entity_poly.entity_id
_entity_poly.type
_entity_poly.pdbx_seq_one_letter_code
_entity_poly.pdbx_strand_id
1 'polypeptide(L)'
;EKKRIPWSHSSQKSSLLFVLQDNRLLYLDRVAAYRSFQSELDGESELPLKANLDGYHVELTAQSSQNHCLQFFPEAGAGQWWGEVSRADGWLTRLLAEKSPSEEYLFFWADGASFELMREIREWTWDQRYEVGWKPITERSGLRFCTGLGRSLSFRPQ
;
A
#
# COMPACT_ATOMS: atom_id res chain seq x y z
N GLU A 1 -9.71 -11.27 27.94
CA GLU A 1 -8.99 -9.98 28.08
C GLU A 1 -8.17 -9.74 26.82
N LYS A 2 -8.49 -8.71 26.01
CA LYS A 2 -7.75 -8.40 24.77
C LYS A 2 -6.38 -7.83 25.17
N LYS A 3 -5.31 -8.64 25.06
CA LYS A 3 -3.92 -8.20 25.34
C LYS A 3 -3.61 -6.93 24.55
N ARG A 4 -3.32 -5.83 25.25
CA ARG A 4 -2.81 -4.59 24.65
C ARG A 4 -1.40 -4.88 24.13
N ILE A 5 -1.26 -5.06 22.83
CA ILE A 5 0.04 -5.11 22.16
C ILE A 5 0.64 -3.70 22.31
N PRO A 6 1.88 -3.55 22.79
CA PRO A 6 2.55 -2.25 22.81
C PRO A 6 2.57 -1.73 21.37
N TRP A 7 2.03 -0.53 21.15
CA TRP A 7 2.00 0.10 19.84
C TRP A 7 3.45 0.28 19.39
N SER A 8 3.97 -0.58 18.52
CA SER A 8 5.19 -0.28 17.79
C SER A 8 4.86 0.95 16.95
N HIS A 9 5.64 2.01 17.13
CA HIS A 9 5.41 3.27 16.42
C HIS A 9 5.34 2.96 14.92
N SER A 10 4.32 3.48 14.21
CA SER A 10 4.06 3.12 12.79
C SER A 10 5.28 3.25 11.87
N SER A 11 6.25 4.08 12.25
CA SER A 11 7.56 4.22 11.58
C SER A 11 8.49 3.00 11.67
N GLN A 12 8.15 1.97 12.46
CA GLN A 12 8.94 0.74 12.60
C GLN A 12 8.28 -0.46 11.89
N LYS A 13 7.06 -0.30 11.37
CA LYS A 13 6.33 -1.35 10.67
C LYS A 13 6.60 -1.30 9.17
N SER A 14 6.61 -2.46 8.53
CA SER A 14 6.46 -2.54 7.08
C SER A 14 5.07 -2.06 6.69
N SER A 15 4.96 -1.38 5.55
CA SER A 15 3.66 -0.89 5.05
C SER A 15 3.20 -1.75 3.88
N LEU A 16 2.03 -2.34 4.04
CA LEU A 16 1.23 -2.90 2.95
C LEU A 16 0.40 -1.78 2.33
N LEU A 17 0.48 -1.66 1.02
CA LEU A 17 -0.06 -0.55 0.26
C LEU A 17 -1.29 -0.98 -0.52
N PHE A 18 -2.38 -0.25 -0.36
CA PHE A 18 -3.65 -0.56 -1.01
C PHE A 18 -4.23 0.67 -1.69
N VAL A 19 -4.98 0.44 -2.76
CA VAL A 19 -5.83 1.43 -3.41
C VAL A 19 -7.27 0.99 -3.30
N LEU A 20 -8.11 1.93 -2.91
CA LEU A 20 -9.55 1.79 -2.89
C LEU A 20 -10.14 2.80 -3.87
N GLN A 21 -10.52 2.31 -5.04
CA GLN A 21 -11.06 3.12 -6.12
C GLN A 21 -12.29 2.44 -6.71
N ASP A 22 -13.36 3.20 -6.94
CA ASP A 22 -14.63 2.67 -7.46
C ASP A 22 -15.15 1.45 -6.67
N ASN A 23 -14.98 1.47 -5.34
CA ASN A 23 -15.28 0.38 -4.41
C ASN A 23 -14.53 -0.96 -4.67
N ARG A 24 -13.39 -0.89 -5.35
CA ARG A 24 -12.50 -2.03 -5.60
C ARG A 24 -11.20 -1.87 -4.82
N LEU A 25 -10.74 -2.96 -4.23
CA LEU A 25 -9.48 -3.03 -3.51
C LEU A 25 -8.39 -3.61 -4.41
N LEU A 26 -7.31 -2.85 -4.56
CA LEU A 26 -6.09 -3.25 -5.26
C LEU A 26 -4.91 -3.25 -4.28
N TYR A 27 -4.11 -4.32 -4.29
CA TYR A 27 -2.86 -4.39 -3.54
C TYR A 27 -1.69 -3.92 -4.41
N LEU A 28 -0.90 -2.98 -3.90
CA LEU A 28 0.32 -2.49 -4.55
C LEU A 28 1.52 -3.23 -3.95
N ASP A 29 1.90 -4.34 -4.57
CA ASP A 29 3.03 -5.15 -4.11
C ASP A 29 4.37 -4.46 -4.45
N ARG A 30 4.95 -3.85 -3.42
CA ARG A 30 6.25 -3.18 -3.50
C ARG A 30 7.38 -4.16 -3.83
N VAL A 31 7.32 -5.38 -3.29
CA VAL A 31 8.37 -6.38 -3.51
C VAL A 31 8.33 -6.84 -4.96
N ALA A 32 7.13 -7.09 -5.50
CA ALA A 32 6.96 -7.38 -6.92
C ALA A 32 7.44 -6.23 -7.80
N ALA A 33 7.10 -4.98 -7.46
CA ALA A 33 7.55 -3.81 -8.20
C ALA A 33 9.08 -3.65 -8.19
N TYR A 34 9.77 -3.88 -7.07
CA TYR A 34 11.24 -3.84 -7.08
C TYR A 34 11.86 -4.98 -7.87
N ARG A 35 11.28 -6.20 -7.78
CA ARG A 35 11.75 -7.34 -8.56
C ARG A 35 11.61 -7.12 -10.07
N SER A 36 10.58 -6.41 -10.52
CA SER A 36 10.43 -6.09 -11.94
C SER A 36 11.49 -5.13 -12.49
N PHE A 37 12.30 -4.50 -11.62
CA PHE A 37 13.40 -3.60 -12.00
C PHE A 37 14.78 -4.15 -11.67
N GLN A 38 14.86 -5.40 -11.17
CA GLN A 38 16.10 -5.91 -10.60
C GLN A 38 17.23 -5.96 -11.64
N SER A 39 16.95 -6.42 -12.86
CA SER A 39 17.91 -6.48 -13.96
C SER A 39 18.46 -5.11 -14.36
N GLU A 40 17.60 -4.10 -14.37
CA GLU A 40 17.94 -2.75 -14.78
C GLU A 40 18.70 -2.00 -13.68
N LEU A 41 18.38 -2.27 -12.41
CA LEU A 41 19.09 -1.75 -11.24
C LEU A 41 20.48 -2.38 -11.04
N ASP A 42 20.65 -3.63 -11.46
CA ASP A 42 21.96 -4.29 -11.49
C ASP A 42 22.81 -3.80 -12.69
N GLY A 43 22.20 -3.10 -13.65
CA GLY A 43 22.87 -2.45 -14.78
C GLY A 43 23.01 -0.93 -14.61
N GLU A 44 23.81 -0.28 -15.47
CA GLU A 44 23.91 1.19 -15.52
C GLU A 44 22.70 1.81 -16.27
N SER A 45 21.47 1.39 -15.93
CA SER A 45 20.27 1.91 -16.59
C SER A 45 19.92 3.31 -16.09
N GLU A 46 19.56 4.20 -17.01
CA GLU A 46 19.08 5.54 -16.65
C GLU A 46 17.63 5.48 -16.13
N LEU A 47 17.36 6.23 -15.05
CA LEU A 47 16.02 6.39 -14.48
C LEU A 47 15.25 7.50 -15.26
N PRO A 48 13.91 7.44 -15.35
CA PRO A 48 13.02 6.50 -14.67
C PRO A 48 12.85 5.15 -15.38
N LEU A 49 12.75 4.09 -14.59
CA LEU A 49 12.35 2.76 -15.08
C LEU A 49 10.84 2.59 -14.97
N LYS A 50 10.24 1.84 -15.89
CA LYS A 50 8.79 1.60 -15.93
C LYS A 50 8.49 0.12 -16.06
N ALA A 51 7.52 -0.36 -15.31
CA ALA A 51 7.04 -1.74 -15.37
C ALA A 51 5.53 -1.79 -15.26
N ASN A 52 4.92 -2.80 -15.88
CA ASN A 52 3.49 -3.09 -15.74
C ASN A 52 3.33 -4.31 -14.84
N LEU A 53 2.44 -4.20 -13.86
CA LEU A 53 2.01 -5.29 -12.99
C LEU A 53 0.48 -5.44 -13.11
N ASP A 54 -0.06 -6.47 -12.47
CA ASP A 54 -1.49 -6.76 -12.54
C ASP A 54 -2.32 -5.60 -11.96
N GLY A 55 -3.03 -4.90 -12.84
CA GLY A 55 -3.91 -3.79 -12.49
C GLY A 55 -3.24 -2.43 -12.21
N TYR A 56 -1.91 -2.30 -12.41
CA TYR A 56 -1.23 -1.01 -12.29
C TYR A 56 0.10 -0.97 -13.04
N HIS A 57 0.48 0.24 -13.48
CA HIS A 57 1.86 0.49 -13.88
C HIS A 57 2.62 1.18 -12.75
N VAL A 58 3.93 0.98 -12.72
CA VAL A 58 4.81 1.55 -11.71
C VAL A 58 6.04 2.18 -12.38
N GLU A 59 6.43 3.34 -11.87
CA GLU A 59 7.64 4.03 -12.27
C GLU A 59 8.61 4.11 -11.10
N LEU A 60 9.87 3.73 -11.32
CA LEU A 60 10.96 3.93 -10.36
C LEU A 60 11.75 5.17 -10.76
N THR A 61 11.79 6.16 -9.87
CA THR A 61 12.50 7.44 -10.06
C THR A 61 13.58 7.60 -8.99
N ALA A 62 14.70 8.23 -9.32
CA ALA A 62 15.65 8.69 -8.31
C ALA A 62 15.12 9.99 -7.67
N GLN A 63 15.16 10.03 -6.35
CA GLN A 63 14.99 11.28 -5.58
C GLN A 63 16.36 11.88 -5.22
N SER A 64 17.36 11.04 -5.03
CA SER A 64 18.78 11.39 -4.86
C SER A 64 19.65 10.22 -5.32
N SER A 65 20.97 10.34 -5.24
CA SER A 65 21.90 9.25 -5.56
C SER A 65 21.72 7.99 -4.69
N GLN A 66 20.97 8.07 -3.59
CA GLN A 66 20.76 6.94 -2.65
C GLN A 66 19.28 6.62 -2.40
N ASN A 67 18.35 7.44 -2.88
CA ASN A 67 16.93 7.31 -2.60
C ASN A 67 16.13 7.14 -3.88
N HIS A 68 15.24 6.15 -3.88
CA HIS A 68 14.34 5.88 -5.00
C HIS A 68 12.89 6.05 -4.58
N CYS A 69 12.04 6.41 -5.53
CA CYS A 69 10.60 6.43 -5.35
C CYS A 69 9.91 5.54 -6.37
N LEU A 70 9.03 4.68 -5.87
CA LEU A 70 8.01 4.02 -6.67
C LEU A 70 6.83 4.97 -6.78
N GLN A 71 6.39 5.23 -8.01
CA GLN A 71 5.14 5.90 -8.28
C GLN A 71 4.21 4.90 -8.95
N PHE A 72 3.11 4.57 -8.26
CA PHE A 72 2.10 3.63 -8.72
C PHE A 72 0.97 4.38 -9.42
N PHE A 73 0.49 3.78 -10.48
CA PHE A 73 -0.60 4.30 -11.30
C PHE A 73 -1.59 3.17 -11.56
N PRO A 74 -2.61 3.04 -10.69
CA PRO A 74 -3.67 2.06 -10.84
C PRO A 74 -4.39 2.24 -12.17
N GLU A 75 -4.72 1.12 -12.82
CA GLU A 75 -5.57 1.13 -14.01
C GLU A 75 -7.03 1.35 -13.62
N ALA A 76 -7.81 1.94 -14.53
CA ALA A 76 -9.24 2.13 -14.31
C ALA A 76 -9.94 0.78 -14.14
N GLY A 77 -10.71 0.63 -13.05
CA GLY A 77 -11.42 -0.61 -12.73
C GLY A 77 -10.54 -1.75 -12.19
N ALA A 78 -9.26 -1.51 -11.93
CA ALA A 78 -8.36 -2.48 -11.32
C ALA A 78 -8.77 -2.86 -9.89
N GLY A 79 -8.29 -4.01 -9.44
CA GLY A 79 -8.64 -4.57 -8.13
C GLY A 79 -9.93 -5.38 -8.15
N GLN A 80 -10.32 -5.84 -6.96
CA GLN A 80 -11.44 -6.75 -6.76
C GLN A 80 -12.44 -6.19 -5.76
N TRP A 81 -13.69 -6.65 -5.81
CA TRP A 81 -14.72 -6.16 -4.91
C TRP A 81 -14.47 -6.61 -3.48
N TRP A 82 -14.78 -5.76 -2.51
CA TRP A 82 -14.56 -6.06 -1.10
C TRP A 82 -15.13 -7.41 -0.66
N GLY A 83 -16.35 -7.71 -1.09
CA GLY A 83 -17.02 -8.96 -0.77
C GLY A 83 -16.36 -10.21 -1.36
N GLU A 84 -15.42 -10.09 -2.29
CA GLU A 84 -14.62 -11.19 -2.84
C GLU A 84 -13.31 -11.35 -2.06
N VAL A 85 -12.63 -10.23 -1.76
CA VAL A 85 -11.29 -10.23 -1.18
C VAL A 85 -11.26 -10.50 0.32
N SER A 86 -12.33 -10.15 1.04
CA SER A 86 -12.47 -10.27 2.50
C SER A 86 -13.04 -11.61 2.98
N ARG A 87 -13.45 -12.49 2.05
CA ARG A 87 -13.93 -13.84 2.37
C ARG A 87 -12.82 -14.66 3.03
N ALA A 88 -13.19 -15.76 3.69
CA ALA A 88 -12.23 -16.65 4.36
C ALA A 88 -11.12 -17.16 3.43
N ASP A 89 -11.45 -17.37 2.15
CA ASP A 89 -10.52 -17.76 1.09
C ASP A 89 -10.12 -16.60 0.17
N GLY A 90 -10.52 -15.37 0.46
CA GLY A 90 -10.14 -14.19 -0.33
C GLY A 90 -8.66 -13.86 -0.19
N TRP A 91 -8.09 -13.20 -1.21
CA TRP A 91 -6.65 -12.93 -1.22
C TRP A 91 -6.19 -12.03 -0.07
N LEU A 92 -7.04 -11.10 0.40
CA LEU A 92 -6.67 -10.22 1.51
C LEU A 92 -6.57 -11.02 2.80
N THR A 93 -7.53 -11.91 3.05
CA THR A 93 -7.50 -12.80 4.22
C THR A 93 -6.27 -13.69 4.21
N ARG A 94 -5.91 -14.27 3.04
CA ARG A 94 -4.68 -15.08 2.91
C ARG A 94 -3.42 -14.25 3.13
N LEU A 95 -3.36 -13.06 2.52
CA LEU A 95 -2.24 -12.12 2.70
C LEU A 95 -2.07 -11.78 4.19
N LEU A 96 -3.14 -11.44 4.90
CA LEU A 96 -3.06 -11.07 6.32
C LEU A 96 -2.84 -12.27 7.25
N ALA A 97 -3.11 -13.50 6.81
CA ALA A 97 -2.76 -14.71 7.57
C ALA A 97 -1.24 -14.99 7.57
N GLU A 98 -0.54 -14.58 6.51
CA GLU A 98 0.92 -14.69 6.39
C GLU A 98 1.67 -13.53 7.07
N LYS A 99 0.94 -12.54 7.60
CA LYS A 99 1.47 -11.29 8.12
C LYS A 99 1.17 -11.14 9.61
N SER A 100 2.07 -10.45 10.32
CA SER A 100 1.87 -10.15 11.73
C SER A 100 1.35 -8.72 11.92
N PRO A 101 0.24 -8.51 12.65
CA PRO A 101 -0.25 -7.17 12.98
C PRO A 101 0.75 -6.30 13.78
N SER A 102 1.74 -6.91 14.45
CA SER A 102 2.79 -6.18 15.14
C SER A 102 3.88 -5.63 14.22
N GLU A 103 3.98 -6.17 13.00
CA GLU A 103 5.05 -5.88 12.03
C GLU A 103 4.54 -5.12 10.80
N GLU A 104 3.25 -5.25 10.47
CA GLU A 104 2.66 -4.63 9.30
C GLU A 104 1.67 -3.52 9.65
N TYR A 105 1.70 -2.47 8.84
CA TYR A 105 0.79 -1.35 8.83
C TYR A 105 0.05 -1.33 7.49
N LEU A 106 -1.28 -1.26 7.53
CA LEU A 106 -2.09 -1.26 6.30
C LEU A 106 -2.37 0.18 5.89
N PHE A 107 -1.93 0.58 4.70
CA PHE A 107 -2.08 1.94 4.22
C PHE A 107 -2.93 1.98 2.96
N PHE A 108 -4.01 2.76 3.00
CA PHE A 108 -5.00 2.84 1.92
C PHE A 108 -4.97 4.23 1.26
N TRP A 109 -4.80 4.27 -0.05
CA TRP A 109 -5.23 5.42 -0.83
C TRP A 109 -6.66 5.20 -1.28
N ALA A 110 -7.58 6.08 -0.89
CA ALA A 110 -8.99 5.92 -1.18
C ALA A 110 -9.54 7.11 -1.97
N ASP A 111 -10.36 6.86 -3.00
CA ASP A 111 -11.16 7.92 -3.60
C ASP A 111 -12.33 8.32 -2.67
N GLY A 112 -12.97 9.45 -2.99
CA GLY A 112 -14.13 9.92 -2.22
C GLY A 112 -15.36 8.99 -2.38
N ALA A 113 -15.47 8.29 -3.51
CA ALA A 113 -16.59 7.39 -3.79
C ALA A 113 -16.57 6.13 -2.90
N SER A 114 -15.40 5.72 -2.43
CA SER A 114 -15.20 4.51 -1.63
C SER A 114 -15.15 4.76 -0.13
N PHE A 115 -15.64 5.92 0.35
CA PHE A 115 -15.57 6.30 1.76
C PHE A 115 -16.28 5.30 2.69
N GLU A 116 -17.51 4.90 2.36
CA GLU A 116 -18.26 3.93 3.18
C GLU A 116 -17.55 2.58 3.24
N LEU A 117 -17.05 2.12 2.08
CA LEU A 117 -16.27 0.90 2.03
C LEU A 117 -14.97 1.01 2.87
N MET A 118 -14.30 2.16 2.86
CA MET A 118 -13.12 2.37 3.71
C MET A 118 -13.44 2.24 5.20
N ARG A 119 -14.65 2.66 5.64
CA ARG A 119 -15.09 2.45 7.03
C ARG A 119 -15.25 0.97 7.35
N GLU A 120 -15.90 0.22 6.47
CA GLU A 120 -16.08 -1.23 6.60
C GLU A 120 -14.73 -1.96 6.69
N ILE A 121 -13.80 -1.65 5.77
CA ILE A 121 -12.45 -2.22 5.75
C ILE A 121 -11.72 -1.91 7.06
N ARG A 122 -11.83 -0.69 7.57
CA ARG A 122 -11.20 -0.28 8.82
C ARG A 122 -11.74 -1.07 10.02
N GLU A 123 -13.04 -1.31 10.09
CA GLU A 123 -13.64 -2.12 11.15
C GLU A 123 -13.15 -3.58 11.06
N TRP A 124 -13.18 -4.17 9.86
CA TRP A 124 -12.74 -5.55 9.62
C TRP A 124 -11.26 -5.78 9.95
N THR A 125 -10.39 -4.83 9.59
CA THR A 125 -8.94 -4.90 9.89
C THR A 125 -8.64 -4.65 11.38
N TRP A 126 -9.43 -3.81 12.04
CA TRP A 126 -9.32 -3.56 13.48
C TRP A 126 -9.62 -4.81 14.30
N ASP A 127 -10.62 -5.61 13.91
CA ASP A 127 -10.93 -6.87 14.57
C ASP A 127 -9.79 -7.90 14.47
N GLN A 128 -8.98 -7.79 13.42
CA GLN A 128 -7.73 -8.55 13.23
C GLN A 128 -6.50 -7.92 13.87
N ARG A 129 -6.68 -6.81 14.60
CA ARG A 129 -5.63 -6.07 15.34
C ARG A 129 -4.60 -5.37 14.46
N TYR A 130 -4.90 -5.12 13.20
CA TYR A 130 -4.05 -4.30 12.34
C TYR A 130 -4.25 -2.82 12.60
N GLU A 131 -3.15 -2.07 12.49
CA GLU A 131 -3.21 -0.61 12.42
C GLU A 131 -3.39 -0.17 10.97
N VAL A 132 -4.22 0.86 10.79
CA VAL A 132 -4.61 1.32 9.47
C VAL A 132 -4.40 2.82 9.34
N GLY A 133 -3.88 3.25 8.20
CA GLY A 133 -3.85 4.64 7.75
C GLY A 133 -4.52 4.79 6.40
N TRP A 134 -4.92 6.03 6.09
CA TRP A 134 -5.41 6.34 4.77
C TRP A 134 -5.06 7.74 4.32
N LYS A 135 -5.07 7.94 3.00
CA LYS A 135 -5.00 9.24 2.34
C LYS A 135 -5.99 9.29 1.18
N PRO A 136 -6.59 10.46 0.88
CA PRO A 136 -7.41 10.61 -0.31
C PRO A 136 -6.55 10.49 -1.59
N ILE A 137 -7.11 9.89 -2.64
CA ILE A 137 -6.55 9.95 -3.99
C ILE A 137 -6.78 11.36 -4.54
N THR A 138 -5.73 11.98 -5.09
CA THR A 138 -5.83 13.29 -5.75
C THR A 138 -5.35 13.15 -7.18
N GLU A 139 -6.12 13.65 -8.16
CA GLU A 139 -5.83 13.55 -9.61
C GLU A 139 -4.44 14.08 -10.00
N ARG A 140 -3.83 14.93 -9.15
CA ARG A 140 -2.59 15.64 -9.44
C ARG A 140 -1.30 14.82 -9.21
N SER A 141 -1.35 13.61 -8.67
CA SER A 141 -0.16 12.78 -8.49
C SER A 141 -0.49 11.30 -8.40
N GLY A 142 0.26 10.47 -9.13
CA GLY A 142 0.29 9.02 -8.89
C GLY A 142 0.66 8.72 -7.44
N LEU A 143 0.34 7.50 -6.99
CA LEU A 143 0.53 7.10 -5.60
C LEU A 143 2.02 6.87 -5.35
N ARG A 144 2.68 7.82 -4.69
CA ARG A 144 4.13 7.82 -4.55
C ARG A 144 4.59 7.27 -3.20
N PHE A 145 5.54 6.34 -3.24
CA PHE A 145 6.24 5.76 -2.11
C PHE A 145 7.76 5.89 -2.30
N CYS A 146 8.48 6.50 -1.35
CA CYS A 146 9.93 6.71 -1.45
C CYS A 146 10.71 5.96 -0.38
N THR A 147 11.75 5.23 -0.78
CA THR A 147 12.77 4.69 0.12
C THR A 147 13.75 5.82 0.46
N GLY A 148 13.84 6.20 1.75
CA GLY A 148 14.80 7.21 2.21
C GLY A 148 14.24 8.38 3.02
N LEU A 149 12.92 8.56 3.09
CA LEU A 149 12.27 9.52 4.01
C LEU A 149 11.79 8.82 5.31
N GLY A 150 12.59 7.87 5.81
CA GLY A 150 12.31 7.05 7.00
C GLY A 150 12.29 7.81 8.34
N ARG A 151 12.09 9.13 8.33
CA ARG A 151 11.78 9.94 9.52
C ARG A 151 10.79 11.03 9.11
N SER A 152 9.61 11.00 9.71
CA SER A 152 8.54 12.02 9.60
C SER A 152 7.64 11.98 8.36
N LEU A 153 6.59 11.17 8.45
CA LEU A 153 5.25 11.75 8.42
C LEU A 153 4.58 11.45 9.75
N SER A 154 4.81 12.33 10.72
CA SER A 154 3.96 12.44 11.90
C SER A 154 2.51 12.65 11.43
N PHE A 155 1.70 11.60 11.51
CA PHE A 155 0.26 11.73 11.39
C PHE A 155 -0.23 12.37 12.69
N ARG A 156 -0.43 13.68 12.70
CA ARG A 156 -1.22 14.36 13.73
C ARG A 156 -2.63 14.52 13.17
N PRO A 157 -3.63 13.73 13.62
CA PRO A 157 -5.02 14.08 13.36
C PRO A 157 -5.33 15.38 14.08
N GLN A 158 -5.98 16.32 13.39
CA GLN A 158 -6.64 17.47 14.01
C GLN A 158 -7.88 17.01 14.77
#